data_AF-A0A066XS24-F1
#
_entry.id   AF-A0A066XS24-F1
#
_cell.length_a   1.000
_cell.length_b   1.000
_cell.length_c   1.000
_cell.angle_alpha   90.00
_cell.angle_beta   90.00
_cell.angle_gamma   90.00
#
_symmetry.space_group_name_H-M   'P 1'
#
loop_
_entity.id
_entity.type
_entity.pdbx_description
1 polymer ?
#
loop_
_entity_poly.entity_id
_entity_poly.type
_entity_poly.pdbx_seq_one_letter_code
_entity_poly.pdbx_strand_id
1 'polypeptide(L)'
;MTPTSMSVSCLCGTVAQQVSPRRTDSKVNEISIGHSDTARHVTGVLCTSYYPIEEPHFSGSTSEHLGADGYMRYSCRKCGCHMFRRKAVGDQTQWEAATGVLVDSTGDNAELDARFTEHTSVSDTKDGGISIWLPQIGGHTLDGTRHPNSSEERDADSFLPPLSPLVPADSLPASCACGTVSFHITRPDERSYLPDSAFSDMLYPACKYPEHVTKNPDRVKWWIGADGTKYLAGTCACRPCRLASGFEIQPWAFIPRANIWRPDVIDVSAGLLRAPEGAKVGAWLEWWTGRCSFEEEAERGRTGEPARMARRLIDGLEQGMRSQAQSV
;
A
#
# COMPACT_ATOMS: atom_id res chain seq x y z
N MET A 1 -19.72 -11.39 18.51
CA MET A 1 -19.02 -10.87 19.71
C MET A 1 -17.70 -10.36 19.17
N THR A 2 -17.33 -9.11 19.42
CA THR A 2 -16.02 -8.59 19.02
C THR A 2 -14.90 -9.43 19.60
N PRO A 3 -13.74 -9.56 18.92
CA PRO A 3 -12.66 -10.42 19.39
C PRO A 3 -12.23 -9.98 20.79
N THR A 4 -11.95 -10.95 21.66
CA THR A 4 -11.51 -10.61 23.03
C THR A 4 -10.07 -10.14 23.03
N SER A 5 -9.28 -10.61 22.07
CA SER A 5 -7.92 -10.21 21.80
C SER A 5 -7.51 -10.59 20.36
N MET A 6 -6.55 -9.86 19.80
CA MET A 6 -6.00 -10.06 18.47
C MET A 6 -4.47 -10.09 18.52
N SER A 7 -3.86 -11.07 17.86
CA SER A 7 -2.40 -11.13 17.75
C SER A 7 -1.93 -10.19 16.63
N VAL A 8 -0.85 -9.45 16.90
CA VAL A 8 -0.14 -8.64 15.90
C VAL A 8 1.33 -9.05 15.82
N SER A 9 1.93 -8.97 14.62
CA SER A 9 3.34 -9.30 14.43
C SER A 9 3.96 -8.56 13.25
N CYS A 10 5.19 -8.08 13.41
CA CYS A 10 6.01 -7.55 12.32
C CYS A 10 6.76 -8.66 11.56
N LEU A 11 7.39 -8.33 10.42
CA LEU A 11 8.12 -9.30 9.58
C LEU A 11 9.16 -10.12 10.34
N CYS A 12 9.95 -9.46 11.19
CA CYS A 12 11.05 -10.09 11.93
C CYS A 12 10.64 -10.69 13.28
N GLY A 13 9.37 -10.53 13.69
CA GLY A 13 8.85 -11.01 14.98
C GLY A 13 9.31 -10.23 16.21
N THR A 14 10.16 -9.21 16.08
CA THR A 14 10.64 -8.41 17.23
C THR A 14 9.53 -7.59 17.89
N VAL A 15 8.55 -7.13 17.10
CA VAL A 15 7.30 -6.56 17.64
C VAL A 15 6.21 -7.58 17.38
N ALA A 16 5.87 -8.36 18.40
CA ALA A 16 4.78 -9.32 18.39
C ALA A 16 4.08 -9.29 19.75
N GLN A 17 2.76 -9.10 19.77
CA GLN A 17 1.99 -8.99 21.01
C GLN A 17 0.50 -9.27 20.77
N GLN A 18 -0.23 -9.50 21.85
CA GLN A 18 -1.69 -9.46 21.86
C GLN A 18 -2.16 -8.02 22.07
N VAL A 19 -3.17 -7.59 21.32
CA VAL A 19 -3.84 -6.30 21.50
C VAL A 19 -5.34 -6.51 21.72
N SER A 20 -5.98 -5.54 22.34
CA SER A 20 -7.42 -5.55 22.55
C SER A 20 -8.11 -4.66 21.52
N PRO A 21 -9.15 -5.12 20.82
CA PRO A 21 -10.00 -4.26 19.98
C PRO A 21 -10.62 -3.15 20.82
N ARG A 22 -10.62 -1.92 20.29
CA ARG A 22 -11.38 -0.83 20.93
C ARG A 22 -12.87 -1.10 20.72
N ARG A 23 -13.65 -1.12 21.80
CA ARG A 23 -15.11 -1.31 21.69
C ARG A 23 -15.75 -0.04 21.14
N THR A 24 -16.44 -0.17 20.02
CA THR A 24 -17.37 0.83 19.51
C THR A 24 -18.81 0.47 19.94
N ASP A 25 -19.70 1.45 19.97
CA ASP A 25 -21.13 1.21 20.20
C ASP A 25 -21.77 0.39 19.06
N SER A 26 -21.12 0.37 17.88
CA SER A 26 -21.51 -0.45 16.74
C SER A 26 -21.19 -1.93 16.98
N LYS A 27 -22.03 -2.81 16.43
CA LYS A 27 -21.83 -4.26 16.47
C LYS A 27 -20.63 -4.75 15.64
N VAL A 28 -20.07 -3.90 14.79
CA VAL A 28 -18.98 -4.18 13.82
C VAL A 28 -18.03 -3.00 13.80
N ASN A 29 -16.71 -3.25 13.78
CA ASN A 29 -15.72 -2.19 13.60
C ASN A 29 -15.67 -1.75 12.14
N GLU A 30 -15.93 -0.48 11.87
CA GLU A 30 -15.82 0.09 10.53
C GLU A 30 -14.39 0.51 10.25
N ILE A 31 -13.86 0.13 9.09
CA ILE A 31 -12.49 0.41 8.67
C ILE A 31 -12.52 1.22 7.40
N SER A 32 -11.93 2.41 7.45
CA SER A 32 -11.75 3.25 6.27
C SER A 32 -10.48 2.85 5.50
N ILE A 33 -10.53 2.96 4.18
CA ILE A 33 -9.36 2.90 3.30
C ILE A 33 -8.89 4.33 3.03
N GLY A 34 -7.84 4.75 3.71
CA GLY A 34 -7.32 6.11 3.64
C GLY A 34 -6.29 6.33 2.54
N HIS A 35 -6.43 7.44 1.82
CA HIS A 35 -5.61 7.80 0.66
C HIS A 35 -4.80 9.09 0.83
N SER A 36 -4.65 9.57 2.08
CA SER A 36 -3.99 10.86 2.30
C SER A 36 -2.54 10.86 1.82
N ASP A 37 -2.11 12.03 1.32
CA ASP A 37 -0.78 12.19 0.75
C ASP A 37 0.33 11.89 1.80
N THR A 38 0.11 12.31 3.04
CA THR A 38 1.04 12.02 4.15
C THR A 38 1.14 10.51 4.42
N ALA A 39 0.02 9.80 4.49
CA ALA A 39 0.03 8.35 4.74
C ALA A 39 0.74 7.61 3.60
N ARG A 40 0.48 8.01 2.35
CA ARG A 40 1.13 7.47 1.15
C ARG A 40 2.64 7.62 1.20
N HIS A 41 3.14 8.81 1.51
CA HIS A 41 4.58 9.10 1.55
C HIS A 41 5.30 8.60 2.81
N VAL A 42 4.60 8.35 3.92
CA VAL A 42 5.19 7.70 5.11
C VAL A 42 5.37 6.21 4.89
N THR A 43 4.41 5.56 4.23
CA THR A 43 4.32 4.09 4.16
C THR A 43 4.80 3.53 2.83
N GLY A 44 4.81 4.35 1.78
CA GLY A 44 5.09 3.94 0.40
C GLY A 44 3.93 3.24 -0.32
N VAL A 45 2.82 2.91 0.37
CA VAL A 45 1.65 2.24 -0.22
C VAL A 45 0.61 3.24 -0.72
N LEU A 46 -0.23 2.84 -1.68
CA LEU A 46 -1.24 3.74 -2.28
C LEU A 46 -2.46 3.99 -1.38
N CYS A 47 -2.72 3.10 -0.43
CA CYS A 47 -3.77 3.27 0.57
C CYS A 47 -3.37 2.58 1.88
N THR A 48 -3.90 3.08 2.99
CA THR A 48 -3.68 2.50 4.31
C THR A 48 -5.01 2.16 4.96
N SER A 49 -5.05 1.11 5.77
CA SER A 49 -6.21 0.77 6.58
C SER A 49 -5.76 0.37 7.99
N TYR A 50 -6.57 0.76 8.97
CA TYR A 50 -6.22 0.65 10.38
C TYR A 50 -7.37 0.10 11.19
N TYR A 51 -7.06 -0.81 12.10
CA TYR A 51 -7.99 -1.44 13.00
C TYR A 51 -7.99 -0.73 14.35
N PRO A 52 -9.15 -0.27 14.87
CA PRO A 52 -9.26 0.34 16.20
C PRO A 52 -8.84 -0.60 17.33
N ILE A 53 -7.86 -0.19 18.12
CA ILE A 53 -7.38 -0.95 19.29
C ILE A 53 -7.34 -0.06 20.53
N GLU A 54 -7.29 -0.71 21.69
CA GLU A 54 -6.81 -0.09 22.93
C GLU A 54 -5.30 0.16 22.85
N GLU A 55 -4.76 0.91 23.82
CA GLU A 55 -3.32 1.19 23.87
C GLU A 55 -2.47 -0.09 23.90
N PRO A 56 -1.54 -0.28 22.94
CA PRO A 56 -0.69 -1.47 22.91
C PRO A 56 0.48 -1.35 23.91
N HIS A 57 1.13 -2.46 24.20
CA HIS A 57 2.32 -2.47 25.05
C HIS A 57 3.57 -2.06 24.24
N PHE A 58 4.36 -1.14 24.81
CA PHE A 58 5.62 -0.70 24.23
C PHE A 58 6.82 -1.31 24.97
N SER A 59 7.65 -2.06 24.24
CA SER A 59 8.88 -2.68 24.76
C SER A 59 10.17 -1.98 24.29
N GLY A 60 10.07 -0.75 23.77
CA GLY A 60 11.21 -0.03 23.18
C GLY A 60 11.66 -0.57 21.81
N SER A 61 10.94 -1.55 21.25
CA SER A 61 11.24 -2.18 19.97
C SER A 61 10.70 -1.41 18.74
N THR A 62 10.01 -0.30 18.99
CA THR A 62 9.43 0.59 17.97
C THR A 62 10.14 1.93 17.91
N SER A 63 10.33 2.47 16.71
CA SER A 63 10.64 3.87 16.46
C SER A 63 9.35 4.67 16.46
N GLU A 64 9.42 5.90 16.93
CA GLU A 64 8.29 6.84 16.99
C GLU A 64 8.52 7.98 16.00
N HIS A 65 7.48 8.35 15.27
CA HIS A 65 7.52 9.47 14.33
C HIS A 65 6.22 10.26 14.39
N LEU A 66 6.31 11.52 14.85
CA LEU A 66 5.21 12.46 14.78
C LEU A 66 5.13 13.05 13.37
N GLY A 67 4.05 12.72 12.66
CA GLY A 67 3.76 13.30 11.36
C GLY A 67 3.16 14.70 11.50
N ALA A 68 3.31 15.52 10.46
CA ALA A 68 2.73 16.86 10.40
C ALA A 68 1.18 16.84 10.40
N ASP A 69 0.58 15.69 10.08
CA ASP A 69 -0.86 15.43 10.19
C ASP A 69 -1.35 15.12 11.64
N GLY A 70 -0.44 15.22 12.62
CA GLY A 70 -0.70 15.03 14.04
C GLY A 70 -0.78 13.57 14.48
N TYR A 71 -0.54 12.61 13.60
CA TYR A 71 -0.45 11.20 13.97
C TYR A 71 0.96 10.86 14.45
N MET A 72 1.05 10.30 15.66
CA MET A 72 2.25 9.60 16.12
C MET A 72 2.23 8.18 15.56
N ARG A 73 3.30 7.78 14.89
CA ARG A 73 3.41 6.50 14.18
C ARG A 73 4.52 5.64 14.76
N TYR A 74 4.27 4.34 14.82
CA TYR A 74 5.16 3.36 15.44
C TYR A 74 5.56 2.29 14.43
N SER A 75 6.86 2.21 14.16
CA SER A 75 7.42 1.21 13.24
C SER A 75 8.45 0.33 13.94
N CYS A 76 8.54 -0.94 13.57
CA CYS A 76 9.55 -1.85 14.13
C CYS A 76 10.98 -1.34 13.82
N ARG A 77 11.82 -1.19 14.85
CA ARG A 77 13.22 -0.73 14.69
C ARG A 77 14.08 -1.65 13.83
N LYS A 78 13.76 -2.94 13.78
CA LYS A 78 14.57 -3.96 13.11
C LYS A 78 14.19 -4.16 11.64
N CYS A 79 12.90 -4.14 11.31
CA CYS A 79 12.42 -4.44 9.96
C CYS A 79 11.65 -3.30 9.28
N GLY A 80 11.42 -2.17 9.96
CA GLY A 80 10.71 -1.02 9.40
C GLY A 80 9.18 -1.15 9.36
N CYS A 81 8.63 -2.35 9.59
CA CYS A 81 7.18 -2.61 9.58
C CYS A 81 6.38 -1.55 10.34
N HIS A 82 5.42 -0.92 9.67
CA HIS A 82 4.47 -0.04 10.32
C HIS A 82 3.51 -0.86 11.18
N MET A 83 3.45 -0.57 12.49
CA MET A 83 2.69 -1.37 13.45
C MET A 83 1.44 -0.64 13.91
N PHE A 84 1.60 0.59 14.41
CA PHE A 84 0.55 1.31 15.09
C PHE A 84 0.60 2.80 14.73
N ARG A 85 -0.53 3.48 14.94
CA ARG A 85 -0.59 4.93 15.03
C ARG A 85 -1.50 5.37 16.18
N ARG A 86 -1.29 6.60 16.64
CA ARG A 86 -2.23 7.27 17.53
C ARG A 86 -2.43 8.74 17.19
N LYS A 87 -3.56 9.28 17.62
CA LYS A 87 -3.85 10.72 17.57
C LYS A 87 -4.67 11.13 18.79
N ALA A 88 -4.41 12.34 19.29
CA ALA A 88 -5.25 12.96 20.31
C ALA A 88 -6.55 13.44 19.67
N VAL A 89 -7.69 13.07 20.25
CA VAL A 89 -9.04 13.46 19.83
C VAL A 89 -9.80 13.88 21.08
N GLY A 90 -9.92 15.21 21.28
CA GLY A 90 -10.40 15.77 22.55
C GLY A 90 -9.48 15.35 23.70
N ASP A 91 -10.07 14.85 24.78
CA ASP A 91 -9.34 14.37 25.97
C ASP A 91 -8.89 12.91 25.85
N GLN A 92 -9.17 12.25 24.73
CA GLN A 92 -8.84 10.83 24.51
C GLN A 92 -7.73 10.66 23.47
N THR A 93 -6.97 9.57 23.60
CA THR A 93 -6.02 9.14 22.58
C THR A 93 -6.61 7.95 21.83
N GLN A 94 -6.78 8.09 20.51
CA GLN A 94 -7.22 6.99 19.67
C GLN A 94 -6.01 6.21 19.18
N TRP A 95 -6.00 4.91 19.47
CA TRP A 95 -4.98 3.96 19.03
C TRP A 95 -5.49 3.07 17.90
N GLU A 96 -4.65 2.79 16.92
CA GLU A 96 -5.01 1.91 15.83
C GLU A 96 -3.80 1.06 15.39
N ALA A 97 -4.05 -0.18 15.00
CA ALA A 97 -3.06 -1.08 14.41
C ALA A 97 -3.19 -1.09 12.90
N ALA A 98 -2.07 -1.19 12.18
CA ALA A 98 -2.10 -1.43 10.74
C ALA A 98 -2.74 -2.81 10.46
N THR A 99 -3.67 -2.91 9.52
CA THR A 99 -4.41 -4.16 9.25
C THR A 99 -3.52 -5.31 8.79
N GLY A 100 -2.43 -5.00 8.07
CA GLY A 100 -1.51 -6.00 7.55
C GLY A 100 -0.69 -6.73 8.61
N VAL A 101 -0.61 -6.19 9.84
CA VAL A 101 0.10 -6.82 10.96
C VAL A 101 -0.77 -7.75 11.81
N LEU A 102 -2.09 -7.77 11.57
CA LEU A 102 -3.02 -8.66 12.26
C LEU A 102 -2.79 -10.12 11.83
N VAL A 103 -2.64 -11.00 12.81
CA VAL A 103 -2.33 -12.44 12.61
C VAL A 103 -3.55 -13.30 12.89
N ASP A 104 -4.12 -13.21 14.08
CA ASP A 104 -5.29 -13.99 14.47
C ASP A 104 -6.23 -13.20 15.39
N SER A 105 -7.46 -13.68 15.50
CA SER A 105 -8.49 -13.21 16.41
C SER A 105 -8.94 -14.38 17.30
N THR A 106 -9.07 -14.13 18.61
CA THR A 106 -9.63 -15.12 19.54
C THR A 106 -11.13 -14.86 19.75
N GLY A 107 -11.95 -15.92 19.65
CA GLY A 107 -13.39 -15.85 19.93
C GLY A 107 -14.31 -15.66 18.71
N ASP A 108 -13.88 -16.10 17.52
CA ASP A 108 -14.55 -15.95 16.22
C ASP A 108 -16.08 -16.17 16.26
N ASN A 109 -16.82 -15.07 16.17
CA ASN A 109 -18.15 -15.06 15.58
C ASN A 109 -18.01 -14.31 14.25
N ALA A 110 -17.90 -15.08 13.15
CA ALA A 110 -17.51 -14.61 11.81
C ALA A 110 -18.39 -13.48 11.21
N GLU A 111 -19.48 -13.09 11.87
CA GLU A 111 -20.45 -12.10 11.40
C GLU A 111 -20.31 -10.70 12.03
N LEU A 112 -19.39 -10.47 12.99
CA LEU A 112 -19.45 -9.29 13.88
C LEU A 112 -18.15 -8.48 14.10
N ASP A 113 -17.06 -8.70 13.36
CA ASP A 113 -15.76 -8.18 13.84
C ASP A 113 -15.31 -6.87 13.18
N ALA A 114 -15.12 -6.83 11.85
CA ALA A 114 -14.82 -5.58 11.15
C ALA A 114 -15.23 -5.60 9.68
N ARG A 115 -15.48 -4.41 9.10
CA ARG A 115 -15.84 -4.26 7.69
C ARG A 115 -15.22 -2.99 7.11
N PHE A 116 -14.71 -3.09 5.89
CA PHE A 116 -14.37 -1.91 5.11
C PHE A 116 -15.64 -1.19 4.66
N THR A 117 -15.76 0.10 4.94
CA THR A 117 -17.01 0.85 4.70
C THR A 117 -16.85 2.02 3.76
N GLU A 118 -15.67 2.63 3.69
CA GLU A 118 -15.47 3.88 2.94
C GLU A 118 -14.03 4.08 2.47
N HIS A 119 -13.87 4.97 1.50
CA HIS A 119 -12.61 5.61 1.17
C HIS A 119 -12.54 7.02 1.75
N THR A 120 -11.41 7.36 2.39
CA THR A 120 -11.17 8.70 2.95
C THR A 120 -9.98 9.38 2.25
N SER A 121 -10.02 10.71 2.16
CA SER A 121 -8.98 11.53 1.51
C SER A 121 -8.71 11.17 0.03
N VAL A 122 -9.73 10.72 -0.71
CA VAL A 122 -9.59 10.38 -2.15
C VAL A 122 -9.16 11.59 -2.97
N SER A 123 -9.59 12.80 -2.60
CA SER A 123 -9.20 14.06 -3.25
C SER A 123 -7.68 14.25 -3.32
N ASP A 124 -6.94 13.83 -2.29
CA ASP A 124 -5.47 13.95 -2.22
C ASP A 124 -4.78 13.16 -3.34
N THR A 125 -5.45 12.13 -3.87
CA THR A 125 -4.91 11.31 -4.95
C THR A 125 -4.96 12.01 -6.30
N LYS A 126 -5.85 13.00 -6.48
CA LYS A 126 -6.16 13.72 -7.74
C LYS A 126 -6.72 12.85 -8.88
N ASP A 127 -6.27 11.61 -9.01
CA ASP A 127 -6.65 10.65 -10.05
C ASP A 127 -7.57 9.53 -9.54
N GLY A 128 -8.07 9.67 -8.32
CA GLY A 128 -8.86 8.66 -7.60
C GLY A 128 -8.01 7.57 -6.93
N GLY A 129 -6.71 7.47 -7.22
CA GLY A 129 -5.82 6.48 -6.62
C GLY A 129 -6.33 5.05 -6.82
N ILE A 130 -6.14 4.20 -5.81
CA ILE A 130 -6.60 2.80 -5.81
C ILE A 130 -8.11 2.68 -5.53
N SER A 131 -8.81 3.76 -5.13
CA SER A 131 -10.26 3.71 -4.87
C SER A 131 -11.07 3.32 -6.11
N ILE A 132 -10.57 3.69 -7.29
CA ILE A 132 -11.17 3.32 -8.57
C ILE A 132 -11.10 1.81 -8.83
N TRP A 133 -10.13 1.10 -8.23
CA TRP A 133 -9.97 -0.34 -8.30
C TRP A 133 -10.61 -1.06 -7.11
N LEU A 134 -11.14 -0.33 -6.13
CA LEU A 134 -11.74 -0.87 -4.92
C LEU A 134 -13.15 -0.31 -4.64
N PRO A 135 -14.07 -0.26 -5.62
CA PRO A 135 -15.39 0.32 -5.38
C PRO A 135 -16.25 -0.51 -4.42
N GLN A 136 -15.92 -1.80 -4.22
CA GLN A 136 -16.68 -2.75 -3.43
C GLN A 136 -15.74 -3.78 -2.78
N ILE A 137 -16.00 -4.15 -1.52
CA ILE A 137 -15.28 -5.22 -0.81
C ILE A 137 -16.28 -6.18 -0.19
N GLY A 138 -16.11 -7.48 -0.46
CA GLY A 138 -16.95 -8.53 0.11
C GLY A 138 -18.45 -8.36 -0.17
N GLY A 139 -18.81 -7.83 -1.35
CA GLY A 139 -20.21 -7.56 -1.69
C GLY A 139 -20.74 -6.20 -1.24
N HIS A 140 -19.97 -5.39 -0.51
CA HIS A 140 -20.39 -4.09 -0.01
C HIS A 140 -19.72 -2.93 -0.73
N THR A 141 -20.50 -2.05 -1.36
CA THR A 141 -20.01 -0.81 -1.97
C THR A 141 -19.40 0.08 -0.90
N LEU A 142 -18.21 0.63 -1.17
CA LEU A 142 -17.57 1.58 -0.27
C LEU A 142 -18.08 3.00 -0.55
N ASP A 143 -18.38 3.73 0.51
CA ASP A 143 -18.65 5.17 0.42
C ASP A 143 -17.39 5.93 0.01
N GLY A 144 -17.54 7.15 -0.52
CA GLY A 144 -16.40 7.94 -1.02
C GLY A 144 -15.90 7.57 -2.43
N THR A 145 -16.58 6.65 -3.11
CA THR A 145 -16.34 6.30 -4.53
C THR A 145 -16.99 7.28 -5.53
N ARG A 146 -17.83 8.21 -5.05
CA ARG A 146 -18.53 9.18 -5.91
C ARG A 146 -17.58 10.29 -6.37
N HIS A 147 -17.58 10.47 -7.69
CA HIS A 147 -16.77 11.39 -8.51
C HIS A 147 -16.17 12.63 -7.82
N PRO A 148 -14.92 13.02 -8.18
CA PRO A 148 -14.22 14.21 -7.69
C PRO A 148 -14.78 15.54 -8.22
N ASN A 149 -16.06 15.62 -8.60
CA ASN A 149 -16.69 16.84 -9.12
C ASN A 149 -17.37 17.68 -8.02
N SER A 150 -16.90 17.60 -6.76
CA SER A 150 -17.21 18.63 -5.78
C SER A 150 -16.05 19.62 -5.76
N SER A 151 -16.33 20.78 -6.37
CA SER A 151 -15.55 22.01 -6.49
C SER A 151 -15.17 22.66 -5.15
N GLU A 152 -14.60 21.89 -4.24
CA GLU A 152 -13.88 22.41 -3.08
C GLU A 152 -12.46 21.84 -3.16
N GLU A 153 -11.67 22.39 -4.10
CA GLU A 153 -10.22 22.47 -3.96
C GLU A 153 -9.96 23.26 -2.67
N ARG A 154 -10.07 22.59 -1.52
CA ARG A 154 -9.24 22.98 -0.40
C ARG A 154 -7.84 22.67 -0.86
N ASP A 155 -7.05 23.71 -1.09
CA ASP A 155 -5.59 23.64 -0.97
C ASP A 155 -5.31 22.95 0.36
N ALA A 156 -5.24 21.63 0.36
CA ALA A 156 -4.77 20.88 1.49
C ALA A 156 -3.29 21.23 1.54
N ASP A 157 -2.89 21.98 2.56
CA ASP A 157 -1.49 22.25 2.85
C ASP A 157 -0.74 20.92 2.70
N SER A 158 0.05 20.82 1.64
CA SER A 158 0.84 19.63 1.39
C SER A 158 1.84 19.55 2.53
N PHE A 159 1.61 18.62 3.45
CA PHE A 159 2.53 18.31 4.55
C PHE A 159 3.87 17.73 4.07
N LEU A 160 4.05 17.54 2.75
CA LEU A 160 5.30 17.12 2.16
C LEU A 160 6.28 18.29 2.01
N PRO A 161 7.59 18.04 2.17
CA PRO A 161 8.62 19.05 1.91
C PRO A 161 8.58 19.50 0.44
N PRO A 162 9.05 20.72 0.12
CA PRO A 162 9.17 21.16 -1.26
C PRO A 162 10.10 20.25 -2.06
N LEU A 163 9.85 20.15 -3.36
CA LEU A 163 10.73 19.44 -4.28
C LEU A 163 12.07 20.16 -4.39
N SER A 164 13.16 19.41 -4.52
CA SER A 164 14.49 19.99 -4.74
C SER A 164 14.54 20.67 -6.12
N PRO A 165 15.08 21.90 -6.23
CA PRO A 165 15.24 22.58 -7.51
C PRO A 165 16.29 21.92 -8.43
N LEU A 166 17.06 20.95 -7.90
CA LEU A 166 18.07 20.20 -8.64
C LEU A 166 17.50 19.00 -9.42
N VAL A 167 16.19 18.75 -9.33
CA VAL A 167 15.53 17.67 -10.07
C VAL A 167 15.48 18.04 -11.56
N PRO A 168 16.06 17.24 -12.46
CA PRO A 168 15.98 17.48 -13.91
C PRO A 168 14.52 17.62 -14.39
N ALA A 169 14.27 18.50 -15.35
CA ALA A 169 12.93 18.79 -15.86
C ALA A 169 12.18 17.54 -16.39
N ASP A 170 12.91 16.59 -16.99
CA ASP A 170 12.37 15.34 -17.53
C ASP A 170 12.49 14.15 -16.55
N SER A 171 12.48 14.43 -15.26
CA SER A 171 12.53 13.41 -14.21
C SER A 171 11.37 13.54 -13.23
N LEU A 172 10.96 12.42 -12.66
CA LEU A 172 9.91 12.35 -11.67
C LEU A 172 10.53 12.20 -10.28
N PRO A 173 10.34 13.17 -9.37
CA PRO A 173 10.86 13.08 -8.02
C PRO A 173 10.10 12.05 -7.19
N ALA A 174 10.80 11.48 -6.21
CA ALA A 174 10.28 10.55 -5.24
C ALA A 174 10.84 10.87 -3.86
N SER A 175 10.00 10.85 -2.83
CA SER A 175 10.47 11.07 -1.46
C SER A 175 9.58 10.43 -0.42
N CYS A 176 10.17 10.09 0.73
CA CYS A 176 9.36 9.84 1.93
C CYS A 176 8.79 11.15 2.49
N ALA A 177 7.82 11.05 3.41
CA ALA A 177 7.15 12.23 3.97
C ALA A 177 8.10 13.21 4.68
N CYS A 178 9.16 12.73 5.33
CA CYS A 178 10.15 13.60 5.96
C CYS A 178 11.25 14.11 5.00
N GLY A 179 11.25 13.67 3.74
CA GLY A 179 12.24 14.07 2.73
C GLY A 179 13.65 13.48 2.90
N THR A 180 13.90 12.72 3.97
CA THR A 180 15.22 12.09 4.20
C THR A 180 15.57 11.10 3.09
N VAL A 181 14.61 10.29 2.66
CA VAL A 181 14.71 9.53 1.40
C VAL A 181 14.19 10.42 0.30
N SER A 182 15.06 10.74 -0.66
CA SER A 182 14.72 11.56 -1.83
C SER A 182 15.57 11.15 -3.02
N PHE A 183 14.94 10.95 -4.17
CA PHE A 183 15.57 10.63 -5.45
C PHE A 183 14.67 11.06 -6.60
N HIS A 184 15.07 10.81 -7.83
CA HIS A 184 14.21 10.98 -9.01
C HIS A 184 14.34 9.78 -9.94
N ILE A 185 13.36 9.60 -10.80
CA ILE A 185 13.40 8.61 -11.88
C ILE A 185 13.37 9.32 -13.24
N THR A 186 14.07 8.79 -14.24
CA THR A 186 13.95 9.28 -15.64
C THR A 186 13.00 8.40 -16.43
N ARG A 187 12.46 8.91 -17.55
CA ARG A 187 11.69 8.09 -18.50
C ARG A 187 12.55 6.93 -19.04
N PRO A 188 11.91 5.86 -19.57
CA PRO A 188 12.68 4.82 -20.23
C PRO A 188 13.53 5.41 -21.36
N ASP A 189 14.79 5.00 -21.40
CA ASP A 189 15.80 5.42 -22.38
C ASP A 189 16.64 4.22 -22.80
N GLU A 190 17.68 4.43 -23.61
CA GLU A 190 18.57 3.35 -24.06
C GLU A 190 19.15 2.53 -22.89
N ARG A 191 19.36 3.15 -21.73
CA ARG A 191 19.92 2.48 -20.54
C ARG A 191 18.91 1.55 -19.89
N SER A 192 17.62 1.81 -20.05
CA SER A 192 16.55 0.98 -19.52
C SER A 192 16.51 -0.43 -20.12
N TYR A 193 17.10 -0.62 -21.30
CA TYR A 193 17.15 -1.90 -22.02
C TYR A 193 18.40 -2.74 -21.70
N LEU A 194 19.36 -2.17 -20.96
CA LEU A 194 20.61 -2.86 -20.61
C LEU A 194 20.44 -4.03 -19.63
N PRO A 195 19.70 -3.90 -18.51
CA PRO A 195 19.65 -4.98 -17.53
C PRO A 195 18.79 -6.15 -18.02
N ASP A 196 19.05 -7.33 -17.46
CA ASP A 196 18.22 -8.53 -17.63
C ASP A 196 17.58 -8.88 -16.29
N SER A 197 16.32 -9.32 -16.33
CA SER A 197 15.59 -9.76 -15.14
C SER A 197 14.68 -10.94 -15.45
N ALA A 198 14.54 -11.85 -14.49
CA ALA A 198 13.47 -12.84 -14.51
C ALA A 198 12.11 -12.14 -14.59
N PHE A 199 11.08 -12.83 -15.09
CA PHE A 199 9.74 -12.27 -15.08
C PHE A 199 9.24 -12.07 -13.65
N SER A 200 8.55 -10.95 -13.43
CA SER A 200 7.81 -10.72 -12.18
C SER A 200 6.69 -11.76 -12.00
N ASP A 201 6.41 -12.12 -10.75
CA ASP A 201 5.31 -13.01 -10.39
C ASP A 201 3.94 -12.49 -10.86
N MET A 202 3.81 -11.17 -11.07
CA MET A 202 2.60 -10.57 -11.65
C MET A 202 2.32 -11.05 -13.07
N LEU A 203 3.39 -11.26 -13.85
CA LEU A 203 3.33 -11.68 -15.25
C LEU A 203 3.30 -13.20 -15.37
N TYR A 204 4.21 -13.86 -14.66
CA TYR A 204 4.37 -15.32 -14.66
C TYR A 204 4.51 -15.84 -13.22
N PRO A 205 3.37 -16.11 -12.55
CA PRO A 205 3.37 -16.61 -11.18
C PRO A 205 4.21 -17.87 -11.02
N ALA A 206 5.17 -17.85 -10.09
CA ALA A 206 6.12 -18.95 -9.90
C ALA A 206 5.42 -20.26 -9.49
N CYS A 207 4.26 -20.17 -8.86
CA CYS A 207 3.43 -21.32 -8.48
C CYS A 207 2.65 -21.95 -9.65
N LYS A 208 2.53 -21.25 -10.79
CA LYS A 208 1.75 -21.69 -11.97
C LYS A 208 2.62 -21.98 -13.20
N TYR A 209 3.82 -21.41 -13.25
CA TYR A 209 4.70 -21.49 -14.41
C TYR A 209 6.02 -22.21 -14.08
N PRO A 210 6.56 -23.00 -15.00
CA PRO A 210 7.83 -23.68 -14.79
C PRO A 210 9.00 -22.68 -14.76
N GLU A 211 10.04 -23.01 -14.00
CA GLU A 211 11.19 -22.12 -13.75
C GLU A 211 11.89 -21.63 -15.04
N HIS A 212 11.93 -22.45 -16.09
CA HIS A 212 12.55 -22.04 -17.36
C HIS A 212 11.81 -20.88 -18.04
N VAL A 213 10.49 -20.74 -17.83
CA VAL A 213 9.71 -19.61 -18.32
C VAL A 213 9.98 -18.40 -17.45
N THR A 214 9.87 -18.54 -16.13
CA THR A 214 10.01 -17.41 -15.19
C THR A 214 11.42 -16.82 -15.20
N LYS A 215 12.45 -17.59 -15.58
CA LYS A 215 13.83 -17.13 -15.80
C LYS A 215 14.01 -16.15 -16.96
N ASN A 216 13.00 -15.96 -17.82
CA ASN A 216 13.05 -15.04 -18.96
C ASN A 216 14.27 -15.27 -19.89
N PRO A 217 14.39 -16.47 -20.53
CA PRO A 217 15.57 -16.83 -21.32
C PRO A 217 15.77 -15.90 -22.53
N ASP A 218 14.68 -15.37 -23.08
CA ASP A 218 14.68 -14.44 -24.21
C ASP A 218 14.96 -12.99 -23.81
N ARG A 219 15.21 -12.73 -22.51
CA ARG A 219 15.60 -11.42 -21.97
C ARG A 219 14.63 -10.31 -22.33
N VAL A 220 13.34 -10.62 -22.32
CA VAL A 220 12.26 -9.66 -22.57
C VAL A 220 12.33 -8.54 -21.52
N LYS A 221 12.30 -7.29 -21.98
CA LYS A 221 12.36 -6.09 -21.12
C LYS A 221 10.98 -5.72 -20.59
N TRP A 222 10.39 -6.66 -19.85
CA TRP A 222 9.00 -6.63 -19.43
C TRP A 222 8.62 -5.46 -18.52
N TRP A 223 9.60 -4.78 -17.92
CA TRP A 223 9.39 -3.57 -17.13
C TRP A 223 9.20 -2.32 -17.98
N ILE A 224 9.37 -2.39 -19.31
CA ILE A 224 9.15 -1.28 -20.23
C ILE A 224 7.82 -1.49 -20.94
N GLY A 225 6.93 -0.53 -20.78
CA GLY A 225 5.57 -0.54 -21.33
C GLY A 225 5.28 0.65 -22.23
N ALA A 226 4.05 0.70 -22.75
CA ALA A 226 3.51 1.77 -23.58
C ALA A 226 4.51 2.24 -24.68
N ASP A 227 4.93 1.31 -25.54
CA ASP A 227 5.88 1.57 -26.64
C ASP A 227 7.19 2.27 -26.22
N GLY A 228 7.69 1.94 -25.03
CA GLY A 228 8.95 2.50 -24.53
C GLY A 228 8.80 3.80 -23.74
N THR A 229 7.59 4.21 -23.39
CA THR A 229 7.36 5.51 -22.74
C THR A 229 7.10 5.43 -21.23
N LYS A 230 6.78 4.23 -20.71
CA LYS A 230 6.42 4.00 -19.30
C LYS A 230 7.13 2.79 -18.71
N TYR A 231 7.19 2.75 -17.38
CA TYR A 231 7.57 1.55 -16.66
C TYR A 231 6.35 0.74 -16.25
N LEU A 232 6.49 -0.58 -16.21
CA LEU A 232 5.48 -1.45 -15.62
C LEU A 232 5.39 -1.18 -14.12
N ALA A 233 4.17 -1.21 -13.60
CA ALA A 233 3.86 -1.20 -12.18
C ALA A 233 2.80 -2.26 -11.86
N GLY A 234 2.67 -2.62 -10.59
CA GLY A 234 1.57 -3.45 -10.14
C GLY A 234 1.56 -3.63 -8.63
N THR A 235 0.71 -4.52 -8.15
CA THR A 235 0.42 -4.70 -6.72
C THR A 235 0.87 -6.07 -6.24
N CYS A 236 1.31 -6.18 -4.99
CA CYS A 236 1.80 -7.42 -4.39
C CYS A 236 1.14 -7.65 -3.02
N ALA A 237 0.68 -8.88 -2.79
CA ALA A 237 0.04 -9.32 -1.55
C ALA A 237 0.87 -10.35 -0.76
N CYS A 238 2.15 -10.57 -1.14
CA CYS A 238 2.98 -11.57 -0.47
C CYS A 238 3.20 -11.25 1.01
N ARG A 239 3.37 -12.30 1.83
CA ARG A 239 3.54 -12.14 3.28
C ARG A 239 4.72 -11.23 3.64
N PRO A 240 5.91 -11.33 3.00
CA PRO A 240 7.01 -10.40 3.27
C PRO A 240 6.68 -8.94 2.98
N CYS A 241 6.07 -8.63 1.82
CA CYS A 241 5.69 -7.26 1.47
C CYS A 241 4.68 -6.70 2.47
N ARG A 242 3.67 -7.49 2.81
CA ARG A 242 2.67 -7.14 3.81
C ARG A 242 3.29 -6.77 5.15
N LEU A 243 4.14 -7.65 5.68
CA LEU A 243 4.74 -7.46 7.00
C LEU A 243 5.92 -6.48 6.98
N ALA A 244 6.38 -6.05 5.80
CA ALA A 244 7.37 -4.98 5.66
C ALA A 244 6.69 -3.60 5.64
N SER A 245 5.56 -3.46 4.95
CA SER A 245 4.81 -2.20 4.88
C SER A 245 3.85 -1.99 6.06
N GLY A 246 3.32 -3.09 6.62
CA GLY A 246 2.22 -3.08 7.59
C GLY A 246 0.83 -3.18 6.96
N PHE A 247 0.72 -3.29 5.63
CA PHE A 247 -0.56 -3.26 4.89
C PHE A 247 -0.65 -4.37 3.84
N GLU A 248 -1.87 -4.77 3.47
CA GLU A 248 -2.14 -5.90 2.59
C GLU A 248 -1.58 -5.77 1.18
N ILE A 249 -1.55 -4.55 0.64
CA ILE A 249 -1.25 -4.28 -0.76
C ILE A 249 -0.01 -3.40 -0.84
N GLN A 250 1.07 -3.96 -1.38
CA GLN A 250 2.29 -3.23 -1.68
C GLN A 250 2.34 -2.91 -3.19
N PRO A 251 2.29 -1.62 -3.58
CA PRO A 251 2.47 -1.22 -4.97
C PRO A 251 3.97 -1.14 -5.33
N TRP A 252 4.34 -1.67 -6.49
CA TRP A 252 5.69 -1.64 -7.03
C TRP A 252 5.72 -1.04 -8.43
N ALA A 253 6.72 -0.20 -8.69
CA ALA A 253 7.13 0.20 -10.03
C ALA A 253 8.49 -0.45 -10.33
N PHE A 254 8.61 -1.08 -11.51
CA PHE A 254 9.81 -1.80 -11.91
C PHE A 254 10.71 -0.90 -12.74
N ILE A 255 11.72 -0.32 -12.11
CA ILE A 255 12.51 0.75 -12.73
C ILE A 255 13.97 0.31 -12.75
N PRO A 256 14.62 0.31 -13.92
CA PRO A 256 16.07 0.16 -13.99
C PRO A 256 16.72 1.19 -13.07
N ARG A 257 17.57 0.73 -12.17
CA ARG A 257 18.49 1.56 -11.40
C ARG A 257 19.20 2.56 -12.31
N ALA A 258 19.42 2.33 -13.60
CA ALA A 258 20.14 3.28 -14.45
C ALA A 258 19.36 4.58 -14.62
N ASN A 259 18.05 4.47 -14.46
CA ASN A 259 17.07 5.54 -14.47
C ASN A 259 16.81 6.08 -13.05
N ILE A 260 17.59 5.66 -12.04
CA ILE A 260 17.55 6.11 -10.64
C ILE A 260 18.94 6.59 -10.17
N TRP A 261 19.99 5.74 -10.25
CA TRP A 261 21.43 6.06 -10.07
C TRP A 261 22.51 4.97 -10.45
N ARG A 262 22.25 3.69 -10.87
CA ARG A 262 23.27 2.57 -11.08
C ARG A 262 22.81 1.42 -12.04
N PRO A 263 23.56 0.34 -12.43
CA PRO A 263 23.20 -0.47 -13.62
C PRO A 263 22.22 -1.68 -13.53
N ASP A 264 21.44 -1.93 -12.46
CA ASP A 264 20.45 -3.07 -12.39
C ASP A 264 18.98 -2.62 -12.47
N VAL A 265 17.98 -3.45 -12.12
CA VAL A 265 16.56 -3.05 -11.92
C VAL A 265 16.21 -3.09 -10.44
N ILE A 266 15.43 -2.12 -9.95
CA ILE A 266 14.91 -2.11 -8.58
C ILE A 266 13.40 -1.86 -8.55
N ASP A 267 12.77 -2.40 -7.52
CA ASP A 267 11.37 -2.15 -7.20
C ASP A 267 11.29 -0.86 -6.37
N VAL A 268 10.54 0.12 -6.88
CA VAL A 268 10.26 1.37 -6.18
C VAL A 268 8.82 1.36 -5.68
N SER A 269 8.62 1.66 -4.41
CA SER A 269 7.29 1.81 -3.82
C SER A 269 6.58 2.98 -4.49
N ALA A 270 5.52 2.71 -5.28
CA ALA A 270 4.91 3.73 -6.13
C ALA A 270 4.34 4.92 -5.32
N GLY A 271 3.93 4.69 -4.07
CA GLY A 271 3.46 5.76 -3.18
C GLY A 271 4.52 6.79 -2.78
N LEU A 272 5.81 6.54 -3.05
CA LEU A 272 6.87 7.52 -2.86
C LEU A 272 6.96 8.54 -4.01
N LEU A 273 6.42 8.20 -5.18
CA LEU A 273 6.52 9.03 -6.39
C LEU A 273 5.62 10.27 -6.25
N ARG A 274 6.15 11.43 -6.64
CA ARG A 274 5.47 12.73 -6.55
C ARG A 274 5.05 13.23 -7.92
N ALA A 275 4.03 12.60 -8.48
CA ALA A 275 3.46 12.99 -9.76
C ALA A 275 2.43 14.12 -9.59
N PRO A 276 2.52 15.22 -10.38
CA PRO A 276 1.50 16.26 -10.35
C PRO A 276 0.12 15.75 -10.75
N GLU A 277 0.06 14.73 -11.62
CA GLU A 277 -1.18 14.15 -12.15
C GLU A 277 -1.93 13.24 -11.18
N GLY A 278 -1.28 12.72 -10.13
CA GLY A 278 -1.93 11.93 -9.10
C GLY A 278 -1.19 10.67 -8.63
N ALA A 279 -1.83 9.95 -7.70
CA ALA A 279 -1.24 8.87 -6.93
C ALA A 279 -0.85 7.64 -7.77
N LYS A 280 -1.55 7.37 -8.87
CA LYS A 280 -1.20 6.26 -9.77
C LYS A 280 -0.09 6.63 -10.74
N VAL A 281 0.30 7.90 -10.84
CA VAL A 281 1.45 8.33 -11.65
C VAL A 281 1.30 7.89 -13.12
N GLY A 282 0.08 8.02 -13.67
CA GLY A 282 -0.31 7.39 -14.94
C GLY A 282 0.45 7.88 -16.16
N ALA A 283 1.17 9.02 -16.08
CA ALA A 283 2.03 9.50 -17.17
C ALA A 283 3.41 8.80 -17.20
N TRP A 284 3.74 8.05 -16.15
CA TRP A 284 5.03 7.37 -15.97
C TRP A 284 4.90 5.86 -15.79
N LEU A 285 3.80 5.42 -15.19
CA LEU A 285 3.55 4.01 -14.88
C LEU A 285 2.42 3.44 -15.74
N GLU A 286 2.68 2.28 -16.31
CA GLU A 286 1.66 1.40 -16.87
C GLU A 286 1.33 0.32 -15.84
N TRP A 287 0.08 0.29 -15.38
CA TRP A 287 -0.34 -0.62 -14.32
C TRP A 287 -0.77 -1.97 -14.88
N TRP A 288 -0.18 -3.04 -14.36
CA TRP A 288 -0.66 -4.40 -14.56
C TRP A 288 -1.97 -4.61 -13.81
N THR A 289 -3.06 -4.80 -14.56
CA THR A 289 -4.43 -4.92 -14.03
C THR A 289 -4.97 -6.35 -14.07
N GLY A 290 -4.22 -7.30 -14.64
CA GLY A 290 -4.67 -8.68 -14.78
C GLY A 290 -4.68 -9.49 -13.47
N ARG A 291 -3.84 -9.12 -12.51
CA ARG A 291 -3.62 -9.86 -11.26
C ARG A 291 -2.90 -9.01 -10.20
N CYS A 292 -3.15 -9.30 -8.92
CA CYS A 292 -2.27 -8.90 -7.81
C CYS A 292 -1.20 -9.98 -7.58
N SER A 293 0.08 -9.60 -7.59
CA SER A 293 1.21 -10.50 -7.38
C SER A 293 1.08 -11.29 -6.09
N PHE A 294 1.38 -12.59 -6.12
CA PHE A 294 1.27 -13.47 -4.95
C PHE A 294 -0.08 -13.41 -4.20
N GLU A 295 -1.19 -13.17 -4.90
CA GLU A 295 -2.52 -13.15 -4.25
C GLU A 295 -2.84 -14.43 -3.47
N GLU A 296 -2.27 -15.58 -3.87
CA GLU A 296 -2.39 -16.85 -3.13
C GLU A 296 -1.81 -16.78 -1.72
N GLU A 297 -0.95 -15.80 -1.42
CA GLU A 297 -0.39 -15.56 -0.09
C GLU A 297 -1.22 -14.62 0.78
N ALA A 298 -2.35 -14.09 0.29
CA ALA A 298 -3.16 -13.11 1.03
C ALA A 298 -3.49 -13.58 2.45
N GLU A 299 -3.77 -14.88 2.63
CA GLU A 299 -4.10 -15.48 3.92
C GLU A 299 -2.87 -16.05 4.67
N ARG A 300 -1.68 -16.09 4.03
CA ARG A 300 -0.51 -16.77 4.58
C ARG A 300 -0.06 -16.14 5.91
N GLY A 301 0.04 -16.98 6.93
CA GLY A 301 0.41 -16.56 8.28
C GLY A 301 -0.66 -15.71 8.98
N ARG A 302 -1.92 -15.93 8.64
CA ARG A 302 -3.11 -15.38 9.31
C ARG A 302 -4.15 -16.48 9.50
N THR A 303 -5.05 -16.29 10.46
CA THR A 303 -6.24 -17.13 10.65
C THR A 303 -7.43 -16.29 11.09
N GLY A 304 -8.65 -16.81 10.96
CA GLY A 304 -9.85 -16.11 11.44
C GLY A 304 -10.17 -14.85 10.64
N GLU A 305 -10.60 -13.79 11.31
CA GLU A 305 -11.03 -12.55 10.65
C GLU A 305 -9.90 -11.83 9.89
N PRO A 306 -8.66 -11.70 10.42
CA PRO A 306 -7.55 -11.12 9.67
C PRO A 306 -7.31 -11.78 8.30
N ALA A 307 -7.49 -13.10 8.20
CA ALA A 307 -7.36 -13.83 6.93
C ALA A 307 -8.51 -13.49 5.97
N ARG A 308 -9.76 -13.51 6.45
CA ARG A 308 -10.97 -13.20 5.65
C ARG A 308 -10.97 -11.76 5.14
N MET A 309 -10.61 -10.80 6.00
CA MET A 309 -10.49 -9.39 5.62
C MET A 309 -9.47 -9.19 4.49
N ALA A 310 -8.30 -9.81 4.63
CA ALA A 310 -7.26 -9.73 3.61
C ALA A 310 -7.73 -10.33 2.28
N ARG A 311 -8.35 -11.51 2.30
CA ARG A 311 -8.86 -12.17 1.09
C ARG A 311 -9.91 -11.31 0.38
N ARG A 312 -10.90 -10.78 1.12
CA ARG A 312 -11.94 -9.90 0.57
C ARG A 312 -11.35 -8.64 -0.06
N LEU A 313 -10.32 -8.04 0.57
CA LEU A 313 -9.65 -6.86 0.03
C LEU A 313 -8.91 -7.17 -1.28
N ILE A 314 -8.14 -8.27 -1.34
CA ILE A 314 -7.42 -8.65 -2.56
C ILE A 314 -8.38 -9.07 -3.68
N ASP A 315 -9.47 -9.78 -3.36
CA ASP A 315 -10.50 -10.13 -4.34
C ASP A 315 -11.17 -8.89 -4.93
N GLY A 316 -11.54 -7.92 -4.07
CA GLY A 316 -12.10 -6.64 -4.51
C GLY A 316 -11.14 -5.90 -5.44
N LEU A 317 -9.84 -5.89 -5.09
CA LEU A 317 -8.82 -5.23 -5.91
C LEU A 317 -8.69 -5.87 -7.29
N GLU A 318 -8.54 -7.19 -7.37
CA GLU A 318 -8.41 -7.87 -8.67
C GLU A 318 -9.65 -7.69 -9.55
N GLN A 319 -10.84 -7.75 -8.95
CA GLN A 319 -12.09 -7.54 -9.68
C GLN A 319 -12.17 -6.12 -10.23
N GLY A 320 -11.84 -5.09 -9.44
CA GLY A 320 -11.86 -3.70 -9.88
C GLY A 320 -10.79 -3.39 -10.92
N MET A 321 -9.55 -3.88 -10.75
CA MET A 321 -8.48 -3.73 -11.75
C MET A 321 -8.88 -4.34 -13.11
N ARG A 322 -9.41 -5.56 -13.13
CA ARG A 322 -9.85 -6.23 -14.37
C ARG A 322 -11.02 -5.52 -15.02
N SER A 323 -12.01 -5.08 -14.24
CA SER A 323 -13.20 -4.39 -14.76
C SER A 323 -12.85 -3.06 -15.42
N GLN A 324 -11.95 -2.29 -14.81
CA GLN A 324 -11.49 -1.04 -15.40
C GLN A 324 -10.71 -1.27 -16.70
N ALA A 325 -9.86 -2.29 -16.76
CA ALA A 325 -9.08 -2.61 -17.96
C ALA A 325 -9.95 -3.01 -19.18
N GLN A 326 -11.16 -3.53 -18.94
CA GLN A 326 -12.14 -3.84 -19.99
C GLN A 326 -12.98 -2.64 -20.43
N SER A 327 -12.90 -1.54 -19.69
CA SER A 327 -13.70 -0.32 -19.92
C SER A 327 -12.93 0.77 -20.70
N VAL A 328 -11.68 0.49 -21.08
CA VAL A 328 -10.77 1.35 -21.86
C VAL A 328 -10.53 0.69 -23.21
#